data_AF-A0A5K7SC42-F1
#
_entry.id   AF-A0A5K7SC42-F1
#
_cell.length_a   1.000
_cell.length_b   1.000
_cell.length_c   1.000
_cell.angle_alpha   90.00
_cell.angle_beta   90.00
_cell.angle_gamma   90.00
#
_symmetry.space_group_name_H-M   'P 1'
#
loop_
_entity.id
_entity.type
_entity.pdbx_description
1 polymer ?
#
loop_
_entity_poly.entity_id
_entity_poly.type
_entity_poly.pdbx_seq_one_letter_code
_entity_poly.pdbx_strand_id
1 'polypeptide(L)'
;MKNEELDQIIEKSFRTEPGFQLSPDFATKVAFTVVRREQWKTDLREYLYLTGILLSLLAVVSGFYYFVDKAFVIQAVAFLSNNIIPVILLAFLLNFIWFADRVLLRLLFTRWSKT
;
A
#
# COMPACT_ATOMS: atom_id res chain seq x y z
N MET A 1 -28.43 20.56 -13.51
CA MET A 1 -27.37 21.57 -13.65
C MET A 1 -25.97 20.99 -13.88
N LYS A 2 -25.43 20.03 -13.10
CA LYS A 2 -24.05 19.52 -13.34
C LYS A 2 -23.86 18.66 -14.61
N ASN A 3 -24.95 18.12 -15.18
CA ASN A 3 -24.89 17.23 -16.34
C ASN A 3 -24.94 17.99 -17.69
N GLU A 4 -25.68 19.09 -17.78
CA GLU A 4 -25.84 19.85 -19.04
C GLU A 4 -24.54 20.52 -19.49
N GLU A 5 -23.71 20.99 -18.55
CA GLU A 5 -22.38 21.53 -18.85
C GLU A 5 -21.44 20.42 -19.35
N LEU A 6 -21.54 19.23 -18.78
CA LEU A 6 -20.73 18.07 -19.19
C LEU A 6 -21.14 17.62 -20.60
N ASP A 7 -22.44 17.57 -20.87
CA ASP A 7 -22.99 17.20 -22.18
C ASP A 7 -22.59 18.22 -23.27
N GLN A 8 -22.62 19.51 -22.96
CA GLN A 8 -22.13 20.55 -23.89
C GLN A 8 -20.63 20.46 -24.18
N ILE A 9 -19.82 20.12 -23.17
CA ILE A 9 -18.38 19.95 -23.34
C ILE A 9 -18.10 18.71 -24.21
N ILE A 10 -18.78 17.61 -23.92
CA ILE A 10 -18.67 16.35 -24.66
C ILE A 10 -19.06 16.55 -26.14
N GLU A 11 -20.18 17.23 -26.41
CA GLU A 11 -20.64 17.48 -27.77
C GLU A 11 -19.70 18.40 -28.57
N LYS A 12 -19.10 19.41 -27.92
CA LYS A 12 -18.06 20.26 -28.53
C LYS A 12 -16.77 19.48 -28.80
N SER A 13 -16.38 18.58 -27.90
CA SER A 13 -15.17 17.74 -28.06
C SER A 13 -15.31 16.71 -29.19
N PHE A 14 -16.51 16.20 -29.45
CA PHE A 14 -16.72 15.22 -30.54
C PHE A 14 -16.92 15.82 -31.93
N ARG A 15 -17.37 17.09 -32.04
CA ARG A 15 -17.57 17.76 -33.34
C ARG A 15 -16.29 18.37 -33.92
N THR A 16 -15.22 18.47 -33.13
CA THR A 16 -13.96 19.08 -33.54
C THR A 16 -12.93 17.98 -33.77
N GLU A 17 -12.36 17.88 -34.98
CA GLU A 17 -11.22 16.98 -35.18
C GLU A 17 -10.11 17.38 -34.20
N PRO A 18 -9.54 16.44 -33.44
CA PRO A 18 -8.50 16.77 -32.48
C PRO A 18 -7.30 17.34 -33.25
N GLY A 19 -6.94 18.59 -32.97
CA GLY A 19 -5.75 19.26 -33.53
C GLY A 19 -4.42 18.66 -33.04
N PHE A 20 -4.46 17.46 -32.48
CA PHE A 20 -3.34 16.70 -31.97
C PHE A 20 -3.47 15.25 -32.45
N GLN A 21 -2.39 14.71 -33.02
CA GLN A 21 -2.29 13.29 -33.30
C GLN A 21 -1.74 12.59 -32.07
N LEU A 22 -2.50 11.62 -31.55
CA LEU A 22 -2.02 10.78 -30.47
C LEU A 22 -0.89 9.88 -31.00
N SER A 23 0.17 9.75 -30.20
CA SER A 23 1.20 8.77 -30.52
C SER A 23 0.59 7.35 -30.56
N PRO A 24 1.08 6.46 -31.44
CA PRO A 24 0.53 5.11 -31.59
C PRO A 24 0.54 4.31 -30.27
N ASP A 25 1.47 4.64 -29.36
CA ASP A 25 1.60 4.01 -28.03
C ASP A 25 0.87 4.74 -26.90
N PHE A 26 0.09 5.79 -27.19
CA PHE A 26 -0.56 6.60 -26.16
C PHE A 26 -1.47 5.77 -25.27
N ALA A 27 -2.35 4.95 -25.87
CA ALA A 27 -3.26 4.08 -25.13
C ALA A 27 -2.51 3.11 -24.22
N THR A 28 -1.40 2.54 -24.73
CA THR A 28 -0.52 1.64 -23.98
C THR A 28 0.09 2.34 -22.78
N LYS A 29 0.67 3.54 -22.96
CA LYS A 29 1.30 4.32 -21.87
C LYS A 29 0.30 4.72 -20.79
N VAL A 30 -0.89 5.14 -21.19
CA VAL A 30 -1.97 5.49 -20.24
C VAL A 30 -2.43 4.25 -19.48
N ALA A 31 -2.69 3.13 -20.18
CA ALA A 31 -3.10 1.88 -19.55
C ALA A 31 -2.05 1.39 -18.53
N PHE A 32 -0.76 1.39 -18.88
CA PHE A 32 0.31 1.00 -17.94
C PHE A 32 0.36 1.90 -16.71
N THR A 33 0.18 3.21 -16.88
CA THR A 33 0.20 4.16 -15.76
C THR A 33 -0.98 3.93 -14.81
N VAL A 34 -2.17 3.70 -15.35
CA VAL A 34 -3.38 3.42 -14.57
C VAL A 34 -3.27 2.09 -13.84
N VAL A 35 -2.88 1.02 -14.54
CA VAL A 35 -2.68 -0.31 -13.94
C VAL A 35 -1.66 -0.24 -12.79
N ARG A 36 -0.54 0.46 -12.99
CA ARG A 36 0.48 0.61 -11.94
C ARG A 36 -0.03 1.34 -10.70
N ARG A 37 -0.88 2.35 -10.89
CA ARG A 37 -1.47 3.12 -9.78
C ARG A 37 -2.45 2.27 -8.97
N GLU A 38 -3.31 1.51 -9.66
CA GLU A 38 -4.26 0.61 -8.99
C GLU A 38 -3.55 -0.55 -8.29
N GLN A 39 -2.47 -1.06 -8.88
CA GLN A 39 -1.65 -2.09 -8.25
C GLN A 39 -1.00 -1.57 -6.96
N TRP A 40 -0.38 -0.38 -6.99
CA TRP A 40 0.14 0.27 -5.77
C TRP A 40 -0.91 0.36 -4.66
N LYS A 41 -2.13 0.80 -5.02
CA LYS A 41 -3.22 0.96 -4.07
C LYS A 41 -3.67 -0.38 -3.48
N THR A 42 -3.71 -1.42 -4.30
CA THR A 42 -4.11 -2.76 -3.90
C THR A 42 -3.06 -3.40 -3.00
N ASP A 43 -1.80 -3.39 -3.41
CA ASP A 43 -0.69 -3.98 -2.66
C ASP A 43 -0.51 -3.29 -1.29
N LEU A 44 -0.61 -1.96 -1.26
CA LEU A 44 -0.51 -1.19 -0.02
C LEU A 44 -1.71 -1.46 0.90
N ARG A 45 -2.92 -1.63 0.35
CA ARG A 45 -4.10 -2.00 1.13
C ARG A 45 -3.98 -3.40 1.71
N GLU A 46 -3.53 -4.38 0.92
CA GLU A 46 -3.29 -5.75 1.39
C GLU A 46 -2.25 -5.75 2.51
N TYR A 47 -1.13 -5.04 2.32
CA TYR A 47 -0.10 -4.88 3.33
C TYR A 47 -0.62 -4.30 4.64
N LEU A 48 -1.35 -3.18 4.58
CA LEU A 48 -1.93 -2.57 5.78
C LEU A 48 -2.93 -3.47 6.48
N TYR A 49 -3.75 -4.21 5.72
CA TYR A 49 -4.73 -5.13 6.27
C TYR A 49 -4.06 -6.29 7.02
N LEU A 50 -3.07 -6.94 6.40
CA LEU A 50 -2.30 -8.02 7.02
C LEU A 50 -1.52 -7.52 8.25
N THR A 51 -0.91 -6.34 8.16
CA THR A 51 -0.21 -5.73 9.28
C THR A 51 -1.16 -5.41 10.43
N GLY A 52 -2.35 -4.86 10.12
CA GLY A 52 -3.38 -4.57 11.11
C GLY A 52 -3.90 -5.82 11.83
N ILE A 53 -4.15 -6.91 11.10
CA ILE A 53 -4.53 -8.20 11.70
C ILE A 53 -3.42 -8.70 12.62
N LEU A 54 -2.16 -8.67 12.18
CA LEU A 54 -1.03 -9.16 12.97
C LEU A 54 -0.86 -8.34 14.27
N LEU A 55 -0.95 -7.01 14.18
CA LEU A 55 -0.92 -6.13 15.36
C LEU A 55 -2.11 -6.36 16.30
N SER A 56 -3.31 -6.57 15.75
CA SER A 56 -4.51 -6.89 16.54
C SER A 56 -4.34 -8.20 17.29
N LEU A 57 -3.82 -9.25 16.64
CA LEU A 57 -3.55 -10.53 17.27
C LEU A 57 -2.52 -10.38 18.41
N LEU A 58 -1.41 -9.68 18.15
CA LEU A 58 -0.40 -9.40 19.16
C LEU A 58 -0.97 -8.65 20.37
N ALA A 59 -1.85 -7.68 20.13
CA ALA A 59 -2.50 -6.93 21.20
C ALA A 59 -3.42 -7.82 22.04
N VAL A 60 -4.21 -8.70 21.41
CA VAL A 60 -5.08 -9.65 22.13
C VAL A 60 -4.26 -10.63 22.96
N VAL A 61 -3.20 -11.21 22.38
CA VAL A 61 -2.32 -12.15 23.11
C VAL A 61 -1.64 -11.46 24.29
N SER A 62 -1.09 -10.27 24.07
CA SER A 62 -0.42 -9.50 25.13
C SER A 62 -1.39 -9.09 26.24
N GLY A 63 -2.60 -8.68 25.86
CA GLY A 63 -3.68 -8.36 26.79
C GLY A 63 -4.11 -9.56 27.63
N PHE A 64 -4.27 -10.73 27.00
CA PHE A 64 -4.57 -11.97 27.71
C PHE A 64 -3.46 -12.36 28.68
N TYR A 65 -2.20 -12.34 28.22
CA TYR A 65 -1.05 -12.66 29.07
C TYR A 65 -0.90 -11.70 30.24
N TYR A 66 -1.30 -10.43 30.10
CA TYR A 66 -1.30 -9.48 31.21
C TYR A 66 -2.21 -9.92 32.36
N PHE A 67 -3.34 -10.57 32.06
CA PHE A 67 -4.23 -11.11 33.10
C PHE A 67 -3.72 -12.42 33.72
N VAL A 68 -2.98 -13.23 32.96
CA VAL A 68 -2.44 -14.52 33.42
C VAL A 68 -1.16 -14.34 34.25
N ASP A 69 -0.20 -13.58 33.73
CA ASP A 69 1.07 -13.30 34.41
C ASP A 69 1.50 -11.85 34.14
N LYS A 70 1.02 -10.99 35.01
CA LYS A 70 1.33 -9.56 34.97
C LYS A 70 2.82 -9.27 35.17
N ALA A 71 3.52 -10.07 35.98
CA ALA A 71 4.92 -9.84 36.30
C ALA A 71 5.80 -10.07 35.07
N PHE A 72 5.54 -11.16 34.34
CA PHE A 72 6.21 -11.45 33.08
C PHE A 72 5.99 -10.34 32.05
N VAL A 73 4.75 -9.87 31.87
CA VAL A 73 4.45 -8.81 30.90
C VAL A 73 5.15 -7.50 31.25
N ILE A 74 5.15 -7.10 32.53
CA ILE A 74 5.85 -5.88 32.97
C ILE A 74 7.36 -6.01 32.75
N GLN A 75 7.96 -7.17 33.04
CA GLN A 75 9.38 -7.41 32.77
C GLN A 75 9.71 -7.37 31.28
N ALA A 76 8.89 -7.97 30.43
CA ALA A 76 9.06 -7.94 28.99
C ALA A 76 8.96 -6.50 28.44
N VAL A 77 8.00 -5.72 28.91
CA VAL A 77 7.87 -4.30 28.55
C VAL A 77 9.07 -3.50 29.04
N ALA A 78 9.53 -3.72 30.28
CA ALA A 78 10.72 -3.05 30.82
C ALA A 78 11.98 -3.38 30.01
N PHE A 79 12.14 -4.64 29.58
CA PHE A 79 13.24 -5.05 28.71
C PHE A 79 13.19 -4.34 27.35
N LEU A 80 12.01 -4.25 26.74
CA LEU A 80 11.79 -3.54 25.47
C LEU A 80 12.08 -2.04 25.63
N SER A 81 11.63 -1.41 26.72
CA SER A 81 11.88 0.01 27.00
C SER A 81 13.35 0.30 27.28
N ASN A 82 14.07 -0.60 27.96
CA ASN A 82 15.49 -0.43 28.23
C ASN A 82 16.36 -0.61 26.97
N ASN A 83 15.86 -1.38 26.00
CA ASN A 83 16.52 -1.66 24.72
C ASN A 83 15.79 -0.99 23.55
N ILE A 84 15.28 0.22 23.75
CA ILE A 84 14.37 0.85 22.77
C ILE A 84 15.02 1.06 21.40
N ILE A 85 16.30 1.45 21.36
CA ILE A 85 17.05 1.72 20.14
C ILE A 85 17.17 0.45 19.27
N PRO A 86 17.77 -0.66 19.76
CA PRO A 86 17.88 -1.88 18.96
C PRO A 86 16.52 -2.50 18.64
N VAL A 87 15.53 -2.40 19.53
CA VAL A 87 14.17 -2.90 19.29
C VAL A 87 13.50 -2.16 18.14
N ILE A 88 13.54 -0.82 18.15
CA ILE A 88 12.98 -0.01 17.06
C ILE A 88 13.70 -0.30 15.75
N LEU A 89 15.03 -0.42 15.77
CA LEU A 89 15.82 -0.67 14.57
C LEU A 89 15.51 -2.06 13.98
N LEU A 90 15.40 -3.08 14.82
CA LEU A 90 14.98 -4.42 14.42
C LEU A 90 13.55 -4.42 13.87
N ALA A 91 12.61 -3.79 14.57
CA ALA A 91 11.22 -3.68 14.13
C ALA A 91 11.11 -2.95 12.79
N PHE A 92 11.88 -1.88 12.60
CA PHE A 92 11.97 -1.13 11.35
C PHE A 92 12.53 -2.00 10.22
N LEU A 93 13.63 -2.73 10.44
CA LEU A 93 14.20 -3.63 9.43
C LEU A 93 13.22 -4.74 9.04
N LEU A 94 12.58 -5.39 10.01
CA LEU A 94 11.58 -6.43 9.74
C LEU A 94 10.39 -5.87 8.97
N ASN A 95 9.90 -4.69 9.37
CA ASN A 95 8.82 -4.01 8.68
C ASN A 95 9.23 -3.64 7.25
N PHE A 96 10.45 -3.13 7.05
CA PHE A 96 10.98 -2.79 5.74
C PHE A 96 11.12 -4.02 4.83
N ILE A 97 11.65 -5.13 5.35
CA ILE A 97 11.76 -6.39 4.59
C ILE A 97 10.38 -6.88 4.18
N TRP A 98 9.43 -6.89 5.10
CA TRP A 98 8.06 -7.33 4.82
C TRP A 98 7.35 -6.41 3.82
N PHE A 99 7.49 -5.09 3.98
CA PHE A 99 6.97 -4.10 3.04
C PHE A 99 7.62 -4.26 1.67
N ALA A 100 8.94 -4.48 1.62
CA ALA A 100 9.65 -4.69 0.38
C ALA A 100 9.14 -5.93 -0.34
N ASP A 101 9.01 -7.06 0.35
CA ASP A 101 8.50 -8.31 -0.22
C ASP A 101 7.08 -8.17 -0.77
N ARG A 102 6.17 -7.56 0.02
CA ARG A 102 4.75 -7.49 -0.32
C ARG A 102 4.40 -6.36 -1.29
N VAL A 103 5.13 -5.24 -1.27
CA VAL A 103 4.79 -4.05 -2.05
C VAL A 103 5.86 -3.77 -3.11
N LEU A 104 7.13 -3.60 -2.71
CA LEU A 104 8.17 -3.13 -3.63
C LEU A 104 8.56 -4.18 -4.69
N LEU A 105 8.74 -5.44 -4.28
CA LEU A 105 9.14 -6.52 -5.18
C LEU A 105 8.03 -6.84 -6.18
N ARG A 106 6.77 -6.94 -5.72
CA ARG A 106 5.61 -7.12 -6.63
C ARG A 106 5.55 -6.02 -7.68
N LEU A 107 5.78 -4.78 -7.27
CA LEU A 107 5.81 -3.67 -8.20
C LEU A 107 6.95 -3.76 -9.22
N LEU A 108 8.16 -4.11 -8.76
CA LEU A 108 9.35 -4.20 -9.60
C LEU A 108 9.25 -5.35 -10.62
N PHE A 109 8.76 -6.52 -10.20
CA PHE A 109 8.70 -7.71 -11.06
C PHE A 109 7.52 -7.71 -12.02
N THR A 110 6.45 -6.95 -11.75
CA THR A 110 5.34 -6.80 -12.73
C THR A 110 5.80 -6.14 -14.04
N ARG A 111 6.91 -5.38 -14.00
CA ARG A 111 7.53 -4.80 -15.20
C ARG A 111 8.23 -5.83 -16.09
N TRP A 112 8.74 -6.93 -15.52
CA TRP A 112 9.58 -7.91 -16.24
C TRP A 112 8.79 -9.09 -16.81
N SER A 113 7.56 -9.31 -16.35
CA SER A 113 6.70 -10.41 -16.82
C SER A 113 6.09 -10.19 -18.22
N LYS A 114 6.29 -9.02 -18.85
CA LYS A 114 5.74 -8.68 -20.17
C LYS A 114 6.82 -8.30 -21.18
N THR A 115 7.95 -8.99 -21.12
CA THR A 115 8.89 -9.10 -22.25
C THR A 115 8.65 -10.45 -22.91
#